data_AF-A0A7J5EZL1-F1
#
_entry.id   AF-A0A7J5EZL1-F1
#
_cell.length_a   1.000
_cell.length_b   1.000
_cell.length_c   1.000
_cell.angle_alpha   90.00
_cell.angle_beta   90.00
_cell.angle_gamma   90.00
#
_symmetry.space_group_name_H-M   'P 1'
#
loop_
_entity.id
_entity.type
_entity.pdbx_description
1 polymer ?
#
loop_
_entity_poly.entity_id
_entity_poly.type
_entity_poly.pdbx_seq_one_letter_code
_entity_poly.pdbx_strand_id
1 'polypeptide(L)'
;MRDLLERKIDSFEKFEVVRRIWLRRDEPLTVATITDDLQLPSGEIATTLTELTSHGIILHEDGDRYRAAVEGGHASTIQTMLELYARDPLSMLRILNELALRRLRGLTARKFSDAFILSRKKEDGDG
;
A
#
# COMPACT_ATOMS: atom_id res chain seq x y z
N MET A 1 6.14 -8.25 -8.48
CA MET A 1 6.59 -7.69 -7.18
C MET A 1 6.73 -6.17 -7.19
N ARG A 2 7.52 -5.57 -8.08
CA ARG A 2 7.73 -4.11 -8.14
C ARG A 2 6.43 -3.31 -8.20
N ASP A 3 5.52 -3.60 -9.14
CA ASP A 3 4.25 -2.87 -9.29
C ASP A 3 3.37 -2.92 -8.02
N LEU A 4 3.30 -4.09 -7.37
CA LEU A 4 2.62 -4.26 -6.08
C LEU A 4 3.21 -3.33 -5.01
N LEU A 5 4.52 -3.33 -4.81
CA LEU A 5 5.20 -2.49 -3.81
C LEU A 5 5.23 -1.01 -4.15
N GLU A 6 5.21 -0.66 -5.45
CA GLU A 6 5.27 0.73 -5.88
C GLU A 6 3.90 1.41 -5.83
N ARG A 7 2.82 0.66 -6.06
CA ARG A 7 1.49 1.26 -6.31
C ARG A 7 0.37 0.77 -5.40
N LYS A 8 0.46 -0.45 -4.85
CA LYS A 8 -0.67 -1.10 -4.16
C LYS A 8 -0.40 -1.35 -2.67
N ILE A 9 0.80 -1.84 -2.35
CA ILE A 9 1.34 -2.07 -1.01
C ILE A 9 2.51 -1.13 -0.83
N ASP A 10 2.18 0.15 -0.83
CA ASP A 10 3.13 1.22 -1.10
C ASP A 10 3.68 1.87 0.18
N SER A 11 3.20 1.42 1.34
CA SER A 11 3.67 1.80 2.67
C SER A 11 3.93 0.57 3.54
N PHE A 12 4.64 0.76 4.65
CA PHE A 12 4.89 -0.31 5.59
C PHE A 12 3.61 -0.74 6.33
N GLU A 13 2.74 0.20 6.65
CA GLU A 13 1.44 -0.04 7.28
C GLU A 13 0.57 -0.95 6.41
N LYS A 14 0.47 -0.64 5.10
CA LYS A 14 -0.24 -1.51 4.15
C LYS A 14 0.39 -2.90 4.08
N PHE A 15 1.71 -2.98 4.11
CA PHE A 15 2.41 -4.26 4.11
C PHE A 15 2.09 -5.09 5.35
N GLU A 16 2.08 -4.49 6.54
CA GLU A 16 1.74 -5.21 7.79
C GLU A 16 0.26 -5.64 7.82
N VAL A 17 -0.67 -4.83 7.30
CA VAL A 17 -2.09 -5.24 7.14
C VAL A 17 -2.20 -6.47 6.24
N VAL A 18 -1.56 -6.43 5.07
CA VAL A 18 -1.53 -7.57 4.13
C VAL A 18 -0.91 -8.79 4.82
N ARG A 19 0.25 -8.63 5.47
CA ARG A 19 0.94 -9.70 6.18
C ARG A 19 0.04 -10.33 7.25
N ARG A 20 -0.64 -9.54 8.06
CA ARG A 20 -1.49 -10.06 9.14
C ARG A 20 -2.65 -10.90 8.60
N ILE A 21 -3.33 -10.42 7.56
CA ILE A 21 -4.44 -11.14 6.91
C ILE A 21 -3.93 -12.41 6.22
N TRP A 22 -2.80 -12.33 5.51
CA TRP A 22 -2.26 -13.47 4.75
C TRP A 22 -1.64 -14.57 5.63
N LEU A 23 -1.10 -14.22 6.80
CA LEU A 23 -0.64 -15.21 7.78
C LEU A 23 -1.80 -15.95 8.47
N ARG A 24 -2.99 -15.36 8.50
CA ARG A 24 -4.23 -15.98 9.01
C ARG A 24 -5.22 -16.27 7.88
N ARG A 25 -4.74 -16.76 6.74
CA ARG A 25 -5.57 -16.96 5.53
C ARG A 25 -6.80 -17.85 5.73
N ASP A 26 -6.81 -18.69 6.76
CA ASP A 26 -7.90 -19.61 7.09
C ASP A 26 -8.99 -18.96 7.98
N GLU A 27 -8.78 -17.71 8.42
CA GLU A 27 -9.68 -16.98 9.32
C GLU A 27 -9.93 -15.53 8.81
N PRO A 28 -11.19 -15.12 8.62
CA PRO A 28 -11.49 -13.73 8.31
C PRO A 28 -11.25 -12.82 9.53
N LEU A 29 -10.59 -11.68 9.31
CA LEU A 29 -10.26 -10.71 10.35
C LEU A 29 -11.17 -9.48 10.28
N THR A 30 -11.41 -8.86 11.43
CA THR A 30 -12.17 -7.60 11.53
C THR A 30 -11.27 -6.37 11.60
N VAL A 31 -11.81 -5.17 11.33
CA VAL A 31 -11.08 -3.91 11.53
C VAL A 31 -10.62 -3.80 12.98
N ALA A 32 -11.48 -4.16 13.95
CA ALA A 32 -11.14 -4.13 15.37
C ALA A 32 -9.94 -5.04 15.67
N THR A 33 -9.98 -6.29 15.21
CA THR A 33 -8.88 -7.24 15.41
C THR A 33 -7.57 -6.73 14.81
N ILE A 34 -7.61 -6.16 13.60
CA ILE A 34 -6.41 -5.64 12.91
C ILE A 34 -5.88 -4.38 13.61
N THR A 35 -6.77 -3.52 14.08
CA THR A 35 -6.44 -2.29 14.84
C THR A 35 -5.72 -2.64 16.13
N ASP A 36 -6.27 -3.57 16.92
CA ASP A 36 -5.66 -4.01 18.18
C ASP A 36 -4.29 -4.64 17.95
N ASP A 37 -4.17 -5.41 16.87
CA ASP A 37 -2.96 -6.13 16.50
C ASP A 37 -1.83 -5.26 15.97
N LEU A 38 -2.15 -4.12 15.33
CA LEU A 38 -1.18 -3.22 14.70
C LEU A 38 -1.02 -1.89 15.45
N GLN A 39 -1.87 -1.63 16.44
CA GLN A 39 -1.93 -0.36 17.19
C GLN A 39 -2.07 0.88 16.27
N LEU A 40 -2.79 0.73 15.15
CA LEU A 40 -3.06 1.79 14.20
C LEU A 40 -4.48 2.33 14.37
N PRO A 41 -4.76 3.61 14.03
CA PRO A 41 -6.11 4.15 14.10
C PRO A 41 -7.09 3.39 13.21
N SER A 42 -8.28 3.09 13.73
CA SER A 42 -9.29 2.29 13.01
C SER A 42 -9.71 2.91 11.67
N GLY A 43 -9.75 4.24 11.57
CA GLY A 43 -10.04 4.95 10.32
C GLY A 43 -8.98 4.73 9.24
N GLU A 44 -7.70 4.65 9.63
CA GLU A 44 -6.59 4.37 8.72
C GLU A 44 -6.60 2.91 8.26
N ILE A 45 -6.92 1.98 9.17
CA ILE A 45 -7.12 0.56 8.85
C ILE A 45 -8.28 0.38 7.87
N ALA A 46 -9.44 0.99 8.13
CA ALA A 46 -10.62 0.88 7.25
C ALA A 46 -10.33 1.41 5.84
N THR A 47 -9.63 2.55 5.75
CA THR A 47 -9.19 3.12 4.46
C THR A 47 -8.25 2.17 3.73
N THR A 48 -7.26 1.64 4.45
CA THR A 48 -6.28 0.68 3.92
C THR A 48 -6.96 -0.60 3.40
N LEU A 49 -7.91 -1.16 4.15
CA LEU A 49 -8.64 -2.36 3.75
C LEU A 49 -9.48 -2.13 2.50
N THR A 50 -10.11 -0.96 2.39
CA THR A 50 -10.87 -0.57 1.20
C THR A 50 -9.97 -0.54 -0.04
N GLU A 51 -8.80 0.10 0.06
CA GLU A 51 -7.83 0.17 -1.03
C GLU A 51 -7.31 -1.23 -1.43
N LEU A 52 -6.92 -2.05 -0.46
CA LEU A 52 -6.42 -3.41 -0.71
C LEU A 52 -7.48 -4.31 -1.34
N THR A 53 -8.74 -4.16 -0.94
CA THR A 53 -9.89 -4.86 -1.53
C THR A 53 -10.08 -4.44 -2.99
N SER A 54 -10.02 -3.13 -3.28
CA SER A 54 -10.13 -2.61 -4.65
C SER A 54 -9.05 -3.13 -5.60
N HIS A 55 -7.91 -3.56 -5.04
CA HIS A 55 -6.79 -4.13 -5.77
C HIS A 55 -6.81 -5.66 -5.87
N GLY A 56 -7.82 -6.32 -5.28
CA GLY A 56 -7.91 -7.78 -5.25
C GLY A 56 -6.79 -8.44 -4.44
N ILE A 57 -6.22 -7.74 -3.46
CA ILE A 57 -5.15 -8.24 -2.57
C ILE A 57 -5.74 -8.96 -1.37
N ILE A 58 -6.89 -8.48 -0.91
CA ILE A 58 -7.74 -9.10 0.10
C ILE A 58 -9.18 -9.13 -0.44
N LEU A 59 -10.01 -9.95 0.18
CA LEU A 59 -11.43 -10.05 -0.12
C LEU A 59 -12.21 -9.53 1.08
N HIS A 60 -13.20 -8.69 0.80
CA HIS A 60 -14.20 -8.30 1.78
C HIS A 60 -15.32 -9.35 1.79
N GLU A 61 -15.61 -9.88 2.97
CA GLU A 61 -16.73 -10.77 3.25
C GLU A 61 -17.88 -9.98 3.89
N ASP A 62 -18.95 -10.67 4.27
CA ASP A 62 -20.11 -10.03 4.90
C ASP A 62 -19.75 -9.22 6.16
N GLY A 63 -20.27 -8.00 6.24
CA GLY A 63 -20.06 -7.10 7.37
C GLY A 63 -18.68 -6.44 7.36
N ASP A 64 -17.91 -6.62 8.44
CA ASP A 64 -16.59 -6.02 8.62
C ASP A 64 -15.46 -7.07 8.57
N ARG A 65 -15.63 -8.11 7.75
CA ARG A 65 -14.72 -9.26 7.71
C ARG A 65 -13.88 -9.26 6.44
N TYR A 66 -12.59 -9.54 6.58
CA TYR A 66 -11.63 -9.52 5.48
C TYR A 66 -10.75 -10.76 5.50
N ARG A 67 -10.54 -11.36 4.32
CA ARG A 67 -9.67 -12.54 4.14
C ARG A 67 -8.63 -12.34 3.05
N ALA A 68 -7.61 -13.18 3.04
CA ALA A 68 -6.59 -13.16 1.99
C ALA A 68 -7.17 -13.60 0.63
N ALA A 69 -6.80 -12.90 -0.45
CA ALA A 69 -7.16 -13.30 -1.81
C ALA A 69 -6.17 -14.36 -2.35
N VAL A 70 -6.18 -15.57 -1.77
CA VAL A 70 -5.19 -16.62 -2.05
C VAL A 70 -5.25 -17.20 -3.47
N GLU A 71 -6.37 -17.03 -4.16
CA GLU A 71 -6.55 -17.42 -5.57
C GLU A 71 -6.37 -16.23 -6.54
N GLY A 72 -6.08 -15.04 -6.01
CA GLY A 72 -5.94 -13.83 -6.81
C GLY A 72 -4.65 -13.80 -7.63
N GLY A 73 -4.65 -12.99 -8.70
CA GLY A 73 -3.48 -12.83 -9.59
C GLY A 73 -2.22 -12.25 -8.92
N HIS A 74 -2.31 -11.86 -7.65
CA HIS A 74 -1.20 -11.36 -6.84
C HIS A 74 -0.67 -12.36 -5.81
N ALA A 75 -1.32 -13.52 -5.67
CA ALA A 75 -1.08 -14.42 -4.53
C ALA A 75 0.35 -14.91 -4.42
N SER A 76 0.92 -15.43 -5.51
CA SER A 76 2.31 -15.91 -5.53
C SER A 76 3.30 -14.80 -5.18
N THR A 77 3.07 -13.59 -5.69
CA THR A 77 3.95 -12.45 -5.41
C THR A 77 3.87 -12.01 -3.95
N ILE A 78 2.65 -11.96 -3.38
CA ILE A 78 2.47 -11.61 -1.97
C ILE A 78 3.15 -12.65 -1.10
N GLN A 79 2.95 -13.94 -1.39
CA GLN A 79 3.62 -15.01 -0.65
C GLN A 79 5.15 -14.87 -0.68
N THR A 80 5.75 -14.62 -1.85
CA THR A 80 7.20 -14.35 -1.96
C THR A 80 7.62 -13.13 -1.14
N MET A 81 6.82 -12.07 -1.07
CA MET A 81 7.11 -10.90 -0.24
C MET A 81 7.10 -11.25 1.25
N LEU A 82 6.14 -12.05 1.70
CA LEU A 82 6.04 -12.49 3.09
C LEU A 82 7.21 -13.40 3.48
N GLU A 83 7.60 -14.33 2.60
CA GLU A 83 8.77 -15.19 2.79
C GLU A 83 10.07 -14.37 2.84
N LEU A 84 10.21 -13.36 1.96
CA LEU A 84 11.35 -12.45 1.98
C LEU A 84 11.42 -11.67 3.30
N TYR A 85 10.29 -11.14 3.76
CA TYR A 85 10.21 -10.41 5.02
C TYR A 85 10.53 -11.31 6.22
N ALA A 86 10.02 -12.55 6.25
CA ALA A 86 10.31 -13.50 7.31
C ALA A 86 11.82 -13.84 7.39
N ARG A 87 12.51 -13.84 6.25
CA ARG A 87 13.95 -14.11 6.17
C ARG A 87 14.81 -12.87 6.48
N ASP A 88 14.41 -11.71 5.96
CA ASP A 88 15.18 -10.46 6.05
C ASP A 88 14.24 -9.23 6.13
N PRO A 89 13.73 -8.90 7.33
CA PRO A 89 12.83 -7.77 7.53
C PRO A 89 13.48 -6.43 7.16
N LEU A 90 14.78 -6.27 7.44
CA LEU A 90 15.50 -5.01 7.23
C LEU A 90 15.62 -4.68 5.75
N SER A 91 15.90 -5.68 4.91
CA SER A 91 15.93 -5.47 3.46
C SER A 91 14.57 -5.09 2.90
N MET A 92 13.49 -5.70 3.38
CA MET A 92 12.13 -5.34 2.94
C MET A 92 11.76 -3.91 3.35
N LEU A 93 12.09 -3.50 4.58
CA LEU A 93 11.91 -2.13 5.04
C LEU A 93 12.69 -1.12 4.19
N ARG A 94 13.94 -1.43 3.84
CA ARG A 94 14.77 -0.60 2.95
C ARG A 94 14.12 -0.45 1.58
N ILE A 95 13.63 -1.54 0.99
CA ILE A 95 12.94 -1.52 -0.31
C ILE A 95 11.71 -0.62 -0.25
N LEU A 96 10.82 -0.81 0.74
CA LEU A 96 9.62 0.02 0.89
C LEU A 96 9.97 1.51 1.04
N ASN A 97 10.98 1.82 1.83
CA ASN A 97 11.43 3.20 2.04
C ASN A 97 12.04 3.82 0.77
N GLU A 98 12.88 3.09 0.04
CA GLU A 98 13.45 3.55 -1.24
C GLU A 98 12.36 3.85 -2.28
N LEU A 99 11.33 3.01 -2.35
CA LEU A 99 10.19 3.22 -3.24
C LEU A 99 9.37 4.45 -2.81
N ALA A 100 9.10 4.60 -1.52
CA ALA A 100 8.41 5.78 -0.97
C ALA A 100 9.18 7.08 -1.29
N LEU A 101 10.50 7.11 -1.06
CA LEU A 101 11.35 8.25 -1.39
C LEU A 101 11.36 8.55 -2.90
N ARG A 102 11.39 7.53 -3.75
CA ARG A 102 11.33 7.70 -5.21
C ARG A 102 9.99 8.32 -5.64
N ARG A 103 8.87 7.90 -5.06
CA ARG A 103 7.55 8.49 -5.34
C ARG A 103 7.51 9.96 -4.94
N LEU A 104 7.99 10.28 -3.74
CA LEU A 104 8.07 11.67 -3.25
C LEU A 104 8.88 12.55 -4.20
N ARG A 105 10.07 12.10 -4.62
CA ARG A 105 10.90 12.82 -5.60
C ARG A 105 10.17 13.04 -6.92
N GLY A 106 9.46 12.04 -7.42
CA GLY A 106 8.66 12.15 -8.66
C GLY A 106 7.46 13.10 -8.54
N LEU A 107 6.81 13.16 -7.37
CA LEU A 107 5.75 14.13 -7.10
C LEU A 107 6.29 15.56 -7.02
N THR A 108 7.42 15.74 -6.35
CA THR A 108 8.10 17.02 -6.22
C THR A 108 8.58 17.55 -7.57
N ALA A 109 9.20 16.71 -8.40
CA ALA A 109 9.62 17.09 -9.75
C ALA A 109 8.45 17.55 -10.64
N ARG A 110 7.30 16.86 -10.54
CA ARG A 110 6.07 17.25 -11.25
C ARG A 110 5.53 18.60 -10.75
N LYS A 111 5.41 18.78 -9.43
CA LYS A 111 4.96 20.06 -8.84
C LYS A 111 5.87 21.23 -9.22
N PHE A 112 7.19 21.02 -9.27
CA PHE A 112 8.12 22.04 -9.75
C PHE A 112 7.88 22.35 -11.23
N SER A 113 7.76 21.34 -12.08
CA SER A 113 7.44 21.52 -13.50
C SER A 113 6.13 22.29 -13.71
N ASP A 114 5.07 21.93 -12.98
CA ASP A 114 3.77 22.60 -13.06
C ASP A 114 3.88 24.08 -12.67
N ALA A 115 4.65 24.40 -11.63
CA ALA A 115 4.88 25.78 -11.20
C ALA A 115 5.65 26.61 -12.24
N PHE A 116 6.66 26.04 -12.90
CA PHE A 116 7.42 26.72 -13.97
C PHE A 116 6.58 26.94 -15.25
N ILE A 117 5.66 26.04 -15.57
CA ILE A 117 4.74 26.19 -16.71
C ILE A 117 3.69 27.28 -16.41
N LEU A 118 3.15 27.29 -15.19
CA LEU A 118 2.18 28.30 -14.74
C LEU A 118 2.77 29.71 -14.66
N SER A 119 4.06 29.87 -14.34
CA SER A 119 4.71 31.19 -14.33
C SER A 119 4.92 31.73 -15.74
N ARG A 120 5.35 30.91 -16.71
CA ARG A 120 5.52 31.35 -18.11
C ARG A 120 4.22 31.77 -18.79
N LYS A 121 3.13 31.03 -18.54
CA LYS A 121 1.82 31.34 -19.17
C LYS A 121 1.21 32.67 -18.68
N LYS A 122 1.62 33.17 -17.51
CA LYS A 122 1.19 34.49 -17.01
C LYS A 122 1.96 35.65 -17.64
N GLU A 123 3.20 35.43 -18.08
CA GLU A 123 4.00 36.48 -18.73
C GLU A 123 3.61 36.69 -20.20
N ASP A 124 3.09 35.67 -20.88
CA ASP A 124 2.70 35.75 -22.31
C ASP A 124 1.22 36.14 -22.54
N GLY A 125 0.43 36.38 -21.48
CA GLY A 125 -1.03 36.57 -21.54
C GLY A 125 -1.54 37.99 -21.26
N ASP A 126 -0.65 38.94 -21.00
CA ASP A 126 -0.98 40.34 -20.75
C ASP A 126 -0.37 41.18 -21.89
N GLY A 127 -1.08 41.21 -23.02
CA GLY A 127 -0.74 41.98 -24.22
C GLY A 127 -1.98 42.59 -24.83
#